data_AF-A0AAV3SJM3-F1
#
_entry.id   AF-A0AAV3SJM3-F1
#
_cell.length_a   1.000
_cell.length_b   1.000
_cell.length_c   1.000
_cell.angle_alpha   90.00
_cell.angle_beta   90.00
_cell.angle_gamma   90.00
#
_symmetry.space_group_name_H-M   'P 1'
#
loop_
_entity.id
_entity.type
_entity.pdbx_description
1 polymer ?
#
loop_
_entity_poly.entity_id
_entity_poly.type
_entity_poly.pdbx_seq_one_letter_code
_entity_poly.pdbx_strand_id
1 'polypeptide(L)'
;MLVDGEVDYTKDMRAITPTGNLPAWPELRHNTSRGASAAGLISVDGPYDDIRDVEGYRERMTANQAKGMLGIWSLTPGQVVEANKSGLPPESGRWLLDDGSQQVTLESDGDTEVYTGDRLSLSESGDGYTLTVGSDDRHLDEEELSEALLDMVEYVPSMDDIVDSMEQFEEARDAGTGAIAMERAATIEIDGISVDVANDRMWDEATYQASMTPVSLFQDVYEHRPDQHDELEELYSPDVVARATDVGN
;
A
#
# COMPACT_ATOMS: atom_id res chain seq x y z
N MET A 1 -8.96 -3.77 23.11
CA MET A 1 -7.69 -3.43 22.46
C MET A 1 -6.56 -4.16 23.16
N LEU A 2 -5.53 -4.55 22.41
CA LEU A 2 -4.26 -5.07 22.88
C LEU A 2 -3.16 -4.11 22.40
N VAL A 3 -2.31 -3.65 23.32
CA VAL A 3 -1.25 -2.67 23.03
C VAL A 3 0.10 -3.29 23.38
N ASP A 4 1.02 -3.28 22.42
CA ASP A 4 2.39 -3.71 22.65
C ASP A 4 3.16 -2.67 23.49
N GLY A 5 4.13 -3.17 24.26
CA GLY A 5 4.92 -2.39 25.19
C GLY A 5 6.39 -2.77 25.09
N GLU A 6 7.00 -2.55 23.93
CA GLU A 6 8.31 -3.05 23.54
C GLU A 6 9.41 -2.70 24.54
N VAL A 7 9.33 -1.55 25.21
CA VAL A 7 10.31 -1.11 26.21
C VAL A 7 10.35 -2.08 27.39
N ASP A 8 9.21 -2.33 28.03
CA ASP A 8 9.13 -3.25 29.17
C ASP A 8 9.20 -4.71 28.72
N TYR A 9 8.72 -5.04 27.53
CA TYR A 9 8.86 -6.37 26.95
C TYR A 9 10.33 -6.74 26.71
N THR A 10 11.14 -5.79 26.21
CA THR A 10 12.59 -5.96 26.01
C THR A 10 13.27 -6.28 27.34
N LYS A 11 12.89 -5.58 28.41
CA LYS A 11 13.38 -5.86 29.77
C LYS A 11 12.98 -7.26 30.24
N ASP A 12 11.70 -7.64 30.08
CA ASP A 12 11.20 -8.93 30.55
C ASP A 12 11.88 -10.11 29.84
N MET A 13 12.04 -9.98 28.52
CA MET A 13 12.77 -10.93 27.66
C MET A 13 14.29 -10.88 27.87
N ARG A 14 14.79 -9.94 28.67
CA ARG A 14 16.22 -9.71 28.94
C ARG A 14 17.03 -9.49 27.68
N ALA A 15 16.42 -8.87 26.67
CA ALA A 15 17.06 -8.56 25.42
C ALA A 15 17.88 -7.27 25.52
N ILE A 16 18.89 -7.15 24.67
CA ILE A 16 19.74 -5.99 24.54
C ILE A 16 20.27 -5.91 23.11
N THR A 17 20.38 -4.70 22.57
CA THR A 17 21.07 -4.44 21.30
C THR A 17 22.36 -3.67 21.57
N PRO A 18 23.38 -3.74 20.69
CA PRO A 18 24.63 -2.99 20.88
C PRO A 18 24.45 -1.47 20.97
N THR A 19 23.43 -0.91 20.32
CA THR A 19 23.15 0.53 20.31
C THR A 19 22.27 0.98 21.47
N GLY A 20 21.59 0.05 22.15
CA GLY A 20 20.57 0.35 23.15
C GLY A 20 19.17 0.59 22.58
N ASN A 21 19.01 0.58 21.25
CA ASN A 21 17.70 0.67 20.60
C ASN A 21 16.85 -0.57 20.89
N LEU A 22 15.53 -0.43 20.85
CA LEU A 22 14.61 -1.54 21.01
C LEU A 22 14.80 -2.56 19.86
N PRO A 23 14.84 -3.87 20.15
CA PRO A 23 14.68 -4.88 19.11
C PRO A 23 13.34 -4.70 18.36
N ALA A 24 13.31 -5.06 17.08
CA ALA A 24 12.12 -4.84 16.24
C ALA A 24 10.90 -5.73 16.58
N TRP A 25 11.10 -6.80 17.35
CA TRP A 25 10.10 -7.76 17.83
C TRP A 25 8.98 -8.10 16.83
N PRO A 26 9.29 -8.56 15.60
CA PRO A 26 8.27 -8.81 14.58
C PRO A 26 7.27 -9.91 14.98
N GLU A 27 7.69 -10.89 15.78
CA GLU A 27 6.83 -11.96 16.27
C GLU A 27 5.88 -11.50 17.38
N LEU A 28 6.30 -10.55 18.23
CA LEU A 28 5.41 -9.94 19.23
C LEU A 28 4.23 -9.28 18.52
N ARG A 29 4.53 -8.38 17.57
CA ARG A 29 3.51 -7.68 16.78
C ARG A 29 2.61 -8.62 16.00
N HIS A 30 3.18 -9.65 15.37
CA HIS A 30 2.39 -10.68 14.70
C HIS A 30 1.43 -11.40 15.68
N ASN A 31 1.93 -11.79 16.85
CA ASN A 31 1.14 -12.50 17.85
C ASN A 31 0.05 -11.62 18.47
N THR A 32 0.34 -10.33 18.72
CA THR A 32 -0.63 -9.35 19.22
C THR A 32 -1.71 -9.08 18.20
N SER A 33 -1.34 -8.87 16.93
CA SER A 33 -2.30 -8.74 15.82
C SER A 33 -3.20 -9.96 15.71
N ARG A 34 -2.63 -11.17 15.61
CA ARG A 34 -3.39 -12.43 15.58
C ARG A 34 -4.31 -12.57 16.80
N GLY A 35 -3.80 -12.27 17.99
CA GLY A 35 -4.55 -12.37 19.24
C GLY A 35 -5.72 -11.39 19.30
N ALA A 36 -5.53 -10.18 18.76
CA ALA A 36 -6.56 -9.17 18.67
C ALA A 36 -7.68 -9.62 17.71
N SER A 37 -7.34 -10.03 16.48
CA SER A 37 -8.33 -10.54 15.52
C SER A 37 -9.09 -11.75 16.05
N ALA A 38 -8.41 -12.71 16.68
CA ALA A 38 -9.05 -13.91 17.25
C ALA A 38 -10.00 -13.62 18.42
N ALA A 39 -9.84 -12.46 19.09
CA ALA A 39 -10.64 -12.05 20.23
C ALA A 39 -11.63 -10.91 19.91
N GLY A 40 -11.73 -10.47 18.65
CA GLY A 40 -12.53 -9.30 18.27
C GLY A 40 -12.04 -8.00 18.93
N LEU A 41 -10.72 -7.83 19.03
CA LEU A 41 -10.07 -6.64 19.59
C LEU A 41 -9.22 -5.94 18.52
N ILE A 42 -8.88 -4.68 18.81
CA ILE A 42 -7.94 -3.88 18.01
C ILE A 42 -6.51 -4.10 18.52
N SER A 43 -5.54 -4.31 17.62
CA SER A 43 -4.10 -4.37 17.89
C SER A 43 -3.45 -2.99 17.69
N VAL A 44 -2.57 -2.62 18.61
CA VAL A 44 -1.83 -1.35 18.59
C VAL A 44 -0.37 -1.61 18.93
N ASP A 45 0.54 -1.10 18.12
CA ASP A 45 1.97 -1.18 18.34
C ASP A 45 2.43 -0.25 19.48
N GLY A 46 3.57 -0.55 20.11
CA GLY A 46 4.10 0.26 21.19
C GLY A 46 4.79 1.56 20.74
N PRO A 47 5.47 2.25 21.66
CA PRO A 47 6.06 3.56 21.40
C PRO A 47 7.27 3.47 20.47
N TYR A 48 7.34 4.40 19.52
CA TYR A 48 8.54 4.71 18.76
C TYR A 48 9.23 5.93 19.38
N ASP A 49 10.33 5.68 20.11
CA ASP A 49 10.96 6.66 21.01
C ASP A 49 12.01 7.57 20.35
N ASP A 50 12.47 7.26 19.14
CA ASP A 50 13.23 8.20 18.31
C ASP A 50 12.29 9.22 17.64
N ILE A 51 11.72 10.12 18.44
CA ILE A 51 10.67 11.06 18.01
C ILE A 51 11.08 12.03 16.88
N ARG A 52 12.36 12.07 16.50
CA ARG A 52 12.87 12.91 15.40
C ARG A 52 12.98 12.14 14.09
N ASP A 53 13.01 10.81 14.15
CA ASP A 53 13.07 9.95 12.99
C ASP A 53 11.66 9.69 12.45
N VAL A 54 11.17 10.63 11.63
CA VAL A 54 9.86 10.53 10.99
C VAL A 54 9.83 9.37 9.98
N GLU A 55 10.94 9.13 9.28
CA GLU A 55 11.00 8.09 8.25
C GLU A 55 10.99 6.70 8.87
N GLY A 56 11.81 6.47 9.91
CA GLY A 56 11.78 5.22 10.66
C GLY A 56 10.42 4.96 11.34
N TYR A 57 9.69 6.01 11.73
CA TYR A 57 8.31 5.87 12.21
C TYR A 57 7.36 5.40 11.10
N ARG A 58 7.47 5.94 9.89
CA ARG A 58 6.69 5.49 8.71
C ARG A 58 7.01 4.05 8.32
N GLU A 59 8.29 3.71 8.21
CA GLU A 59 8.74 2.33 7.94
C GLU A 59 8.18 1.34 8.97
N ARG A 60 8.17 1.73 10.26
CA ARG A 60 7.58 0.92 11.33
C ARG A 60 6.08 0.72 11.14
N MET A 61 5.34 1.79 10.83
CA MET A 61 3.90 1.71 10.56
C MET A 61 3.59 0.83 9.35
N THR A 62 4.30 0.96 8.24
CA THR A 62 4.17 0.07 7.07
C THR A 62 4.43 -1.39 7.44
N ALA A 63 5.46 -1.66 8.24
CA ALA A 63 5.73 -3.01 8.72
C ALA A 63 4.66 -3.57 9.67
N ASN A 64 3.93 -2.72 10.38
CA ASN A 64 2.80 -3.10 11.25
C ASN A 64 1.53 -3.37 10.42
N GLN A 65 1.25 -2.53 9.42
CA GLN A 65 0.12 -2.66 8.52
C GLN A 65 0.14 -3.99 7.77
N ALA A 66 1.33 -4.41 7.29
CA ALA A 66 1.55 -5.73 6.70
C ALA A 66 1.26 -6.92 7.65
N LYS A 67 1.05 -6.66 8.95
CA LYS A 67 0.65 -7.65 9.97
C LYS A 67 -0.79 -7.49 10.44
N GLY A 68 -1.56 -6.55 9.89
CA GLY A 68 -2.90 -6.22 10.37
C GLY A 68 -2.91 -5.43 11.69
N MET A 69 -1.80 -4.77 12.04
CA MET A 69 -1.70 -3.89 13.21
C MET A 69 -1.67 -2.44 12.72
N LEU A 70 -2.82 -1.77 12.75
CA LEU A 70 -3.00 -0.47 12.10
C LEU A 70 -2.79 0.72 13.06
N GLY A 71 -2.95 0.49 14.37
CA GLY A 71 -2.65 1.49 15.38
C GLY A 71 -1.19 1.47 15.83
N ILE A 72 -0.65 2.63 16.19
CA ILE A 72 0.67 2.79 16.80
C ILE A 72 0.63 3.89 17.87
N TRP A 73 1.46 3.76 18.91
CA TRP A 73 1.56 4.77 19.96
C TRP A 73 2.31 6.02 19.48
N SER A 74 1.64 7.17 19.53
CA SER A 74 2.25 8.49 19.32
C SER A 74 2.70 9.18 20.63
N LEU A 75 3.95 9.63 20.71
CA LEU A 75 4.52 10.36 21.85
C LEU A 75 4.46 11.88 21.67
N THR A 76 4.21 12.34 20.45
CA THR A 76 4.16 13.77 20.09
C THR A 76 2.94 14.07 19.22
N PRO A 77 2.45 15.32 19.19
CA PRO A 77 1.41 15.72 18.24
C PRO A 77 1.79 15.49 16.78
N GLY A 78 3.07 15.61 16.42
CA GLY A 78 3.55 15.30 15.06
C GLY A 78 3.36 13.83 14.70
N GLN A 79 3.72 12.91 15.59
CA GLN A 79 3.47 11.48 15.40
C GLN A 79 1.97 11.15 15.31
N VAL A 80 1.10 11.90 16.00
CA VAL A 80 -0.36 11.73 15.88
C VAL A 80 -0.84 12.05 14.47
N VAL A 81 -0.33 13.11 13.85
CA VAL A 81 -0.70 13.47 12.46
C VAL A 81 -0.21 12.40 11.50
N GLU A 82 1.05 11.96 11.62
CA GLU A 82 1.62 10.91 10.77
C GLU A 82 0.87 9.58 10.92
N ALA A 83 0.53 9.17 12.15
CA ALA A 83 -0.14 7.91 12.42
C ALA A 83 -1.57 7.84 11.86
N ASN A 84 -2.33 8.94 11.91
CA ASN A 84 -3.69 8.93 11.34
C ASN A 84 -3.67 8.89 9.81
N LYS A 85 -2.58 9.32 9.17
CA LYS A 85 -2.45 9.36 7.71
C LYS A 85 -1.77 8.12 7.13
N SER A 86 -0.86 7.49 7.88
CA SER A 86 0.00 6.42 7.35
C SER A 86 -0.74 5.19 6.86
N GLY A 87 -1.91 4.86 7.42
CA GLY A 87 -2.72 3.73 6.98
C GLY A 87 -3.77 4.08 5.93
N LEU A 88 -3.89 5.36 5.56
CA LEU A 88 -4.83 5.79 4.55
C LEU A 88 -4.25 5.54 3.15
N PRO A 89 -5.08 5.16 2.16
CA PRO A 89 -4.68 5.11 0.77
C PRO A 89 -4.12 6.44 0.28
N PRO A 90 -3.21 6.45 -0.72
CA PRO A 90 -2.74 7.70 -1.32
C PRO A 90 -3.87 8.47 -2.02
N GLU A 91 -3.64 9.77 -2.21
CA GLU A 91 -4.53 10.66 -3.00
C GLU A 91 -4.68 10.15 -4.43
N SER A 92 -3.57 9.83 -5.09
CA SER A 92 -3.56 9.32 -6.46
C SER A 92 -2.97 7.91 -6.53
N GLY A 93 -3.50 7.14 -7.47
CA GLY A 93 -2.97 5.85 -7.83
C GLY A 93 -1.63 6.02 -8.54
N ARG A 94 -0.76 5.02 -8.45
CA ARG A 94 0.54 5.04 -9.11
C ARG A 94 1.04 3.65 -9.40
N TRP A 95 1.83 3.55 -10.46
CA TRP A 95 2.56 2.33 -10.78
C TRP A 95 3.95 2.35 -10.16
N LEU A 96 4.32 1.22 -9.60
CA LEU A 96 5.67 0.91 -9.17
C LEU A 96 6.27 -0.07 -10.16
N LEU A 97 7.57 0.05 -10.42
CA LEU A 97 8.35 -0.86 -11.25
C LEU A 97 9.52 -1.40 -10.42
N ASP A 98 9.72 -2.72 -10.41
CA ASP A 98 10.92 -3.34 -9.86
C ASP A 98 12.09 -3.17 -10.83
N ASP A 99 13.07 -2.36 -10.45
CA ASP A 99 14.28 -2.10 -11.25
C ASP A 99 15.40 -3.13 -11.04
N GLY A 100 15.08 -4.25 -10.37
CA GLY A 100 16.00 -5.29 -9.95
C GLY A 100 16.72 -4.99 -8.63
N SER A 101 16.45 -3.86 -7.99
CA SER A 101 16.95 -3.56 -6.65
C SER A 101 15.91 -3.07 -5.67
N GLN A 102 14.92 -2.33 -6.16
CA GLN A 102 13.84 -1.75 -5.37
C GLN A 102 12.65 -1.49 -6.26
N GLN A 103 11.50 -1.27 -5.64
CA GLN A 103 10.35 -0.69 -6.32
C GLN A 103 10.56 0.82 -6.46
N VAL A 104 10.43 1.35 -7.67
CA VAL A 104 10.45 2.79 -7.95
C VAL A 104 9.11 3.23 -8.52
N THR A 105 8.69 4.45 -8.20
CA THR A 105 7.47 5.03 -8.77
C THR A 105 7.73 5.50 -10.20
N LEU A 106 6.82 5.15 -11.11
CA LEU A 106 6.82 5.65 -12.49
C LEU A 106 6.26 7.08 -12.54
N GLU A 107 6.78 7.88 -13.47
CA GLU A 107 6.27 9.23 -13.72
C GLU A 107 5.11 9.16 -14.70
N SER A 108 3.91 9.57 -14.27
CA SER A 108 2.76 9.63 -15.16
C SER A 108 2.85 10.83 -16.13
N ASP A 109 2.78 10.55 -17.43
CA ASP A 109 2.60 11.51 -18.53
C ASP A 109 1.36 11.14 -19.35
N GLY A 110 0.22 11.74 -18.98
CA GLY A 110 -1.07 11.40 -19.56
C GLY A 110 -1.49 9.97 -19.19
N ASP A 111 -1.64 9.11 -20.19
CA ASP A 111 -2.00 7.70 -20.03
C ASP A 111 -0.75 6.78 -20.01
N THR A 112 0.45 7.37 -20.00
CA THR A 112 1.73 6.65 -20.06
C THR A 112 2.49 6.77 -18.74
N GLU A 113 3.07 5.68 -18.27
CA GLU A 113 3.84 5.57 -17.05
C GLU A 113 5.33 5.40 -17.39
N VAL A 114 6.12 6.43 -17.14
CA VAL A 114 7.48 6.55 -17.65
C VAL A 114 8.50 6.15 -16.59
N TYR A 115 9.40 5.24 -16.95
CA TYR A 115 10.59 4.93 -16.15
C TYR A 115 11.72 5.91 -16.47
N THR A 116 12.18 6.65 -15.47
CA THR A 116 13.25 7.66 -15.61
C THR A 116 14.59 7.23 -14.99
N GLY A 117 14.68 5.99 -14.51
CA GLY A 117 15.90 5.43 -13.91
C GLY A 117 16.92 4.92 -14.94
N ASP A 118 18.02 4.36 -14.44
CA ASP A 118 19.16 3.88 -15.25
C ASP A 118 19.48 2.39 -15.06
N ARG A 119 18.68 1.68 -14.26
CA ARG A 119 18.92 0.27 -13.92
C ARG A 119 18.22 -0.70 -14.85
N LEU A 120 17.20 -0.22 -15.54
CA LEU A 120 16.53 -0.91 -16.63
C LEU A 120 16.89 -0.21 -17.94
N SER A 121 17.05 -0.99 -19.00
CA SER A 121 17.06 -0.43 -20.34
C SER A 121 16.29 -1.32 -21.30
N LEU A 122 15.61 -0.70 -22.26
CA LEU A 122 14.83 -1.38 -23.28
C LEU A 122 15.28 -0.90 -24.66
N SER A 123 15.48 -1.83 -25.59
CA SER A 123 15.88 -1.49 -26.96
C SER A 123 15.30 -2.46 -27.97
N GLU A 124 15.00 -1.96 -29.17
CA GLU A 124 14.62 -2.82 -30.30
C GLU A 124 15.86 -3.58 -30.81
N SER A 125 15.73 -4.89 -31.01
CA SER A 125 16.78 -5.76 -31.56
C SER A 125 16.20 -6.70 -32.60
N GLY A 126 16.40 -6.38 -33.89
CA GLY A 126 15.94 -7.22 -34.99
C GLY A 126 14.41 -7.26 -35.07
N ASP A 127 13.83 -8.43 -34.78
CA ASP A 127 12.39 -8.69 -34.83
C ASP A 127 11.73 -8.68 -33.43
N GLY A 128 12.44 -8.23 -32.39
CA GLY A 128 11.94 -8.17 -31.01
C GLY A 128 12.67 -7.13 -30.17
N TYR A 129 12.71 -7.34 -28.85
CA TYR A 129 13.21 -6.39 -27.87
C TYR A 129 14.34 -7.01 -27.03
N THR A 130 15.22 -6.16 -26.52
CA THR A 130 16.21 -6.53 -25.51
C THR A 130 15.92 -5.73 -24.24
N LEU A 131 15.41 -6.43 -23.22
CA LEU A 131 15.22 -5.89 -21.88
C LEU A 131 16.46 -6.23 -21.03
N THR A 132 17.08 -5.21 -20.46
CA THR A 132 18.23 -5.35 -19.55
C THR A 132 17.79 -4.97 -18.14
N VAL A 133 18.01 -5.85 -17.17
CA VAL A 133 17.77 -5.59 -15.75
C VAL A 133 19.06 -5.77 -14.98
N GLY A 134 19.72 -4.66 -14.63
CA GLY A 134 21.05 -4.69 -14.01
C GLY A 134 22.11 -5.31 -14.94
N SER A 135 22.43 -6.60 -14.75
CA SER A 135 23.37 -7.35 -15.60
C SER A 135 22.73 -8.46 -16.42
N ASP A 136 21.42 -8.64 -16.29
CA ASP A 136 20.69 -9.73 -16.92
C ASP A 136 19.97 -9.21 -18.18
N ASP A 137 20.40 -9.72 -19.34
CA ASP A 137 19.81 -9.38 -20.64
C ASP A 137 18.83 -10.47 -21.07
N ARG A 138 17.65 -10.07 -21.54
CA ARG A 138 16.63 -10.96 -22.11
C ARG A 138 16.23 -10.46 -23.48
N HIS A 139 16.25 -11.37 -24.46
CA HIS A 139 15.66 -11.10 -25.78
C HIS A 139 14.24 -11.64 -25.78
N LEU A 140 13.28 -10.78 -26.04
CA LEU A 140 11.85 -11.03 -25.91
C LEU A 140 11.16 -10.62 -27.21
N ASP A 141 10.12 -11.35 -27.62
CA ASP A 141 9.16 -10.79 -28.56
C ASP A 141 8.20 -9.80 -27.87
N GLU A 142 7.18 -9.31 -28.59
CA GLU A 142 6.22 -8.33 -28.07
C GLU A 142 5.36 -8.88 -26.93
N GLU A 143 4.90 -10.14 -27.05
CA GLU A 143 4.05 -10.79 -26.05
C GLU A 143 4.87 -11.11 -24.80
N GLU A 144 6.07 -11.67 -24.98
CA GLU A 144 7.02 -11.96 -23.90
C GLU A 144 7.46 -10.68 -23.16
N LEU A 145 7.57 -9.54 -23.86
CA LEU A 145 7.89 -8.25 -23.24
C LEU A 145 6.75 -7.73 -22.39
N SER A 146 5.51 -7.77 -22.89
CA SER A 146 4.33 -7.34 -22.12
C SER A 146 4.18 -8.17 -20.84
N GLU A 147 4.33 -9.50 -20.93
CA GLU A 147 4.31 -10.39 -19.75
C GLU A 147 5.45 -10.08 -18.77
N ALA A 148 6.67 -9.88 -19.27
CA ALA A 148 7.82 -9.59 -18.43
C ALA A 148 7.67 -8.25 -17.69
N LEU A 149 7.13 -7.22 -18.35
CA LEU A 149 6.87 -5.94 -17.71
C LEU A 149 5.71 -6.03 -16.72
N LEU A 150 4.66 -6.79 -17.04
CA LEU A 150 3.54 -7.02 -16.13
C LEU A 150 3.99 -7.67 -14.81
N ASP A 151 4.94 -8.61 -14.87
CA ASP A 151 5.55 -9.24 -13.68
C ASP A 151 6.43 -8.27 -12.86
N MET A 152 6.89 -7.18 -13.46
CA MET A 152 7.76 -6.19 -12.82
C MET A 152 6.99 -5.01 -12.24
N VAL A 153 5.74 -4.79 -12.64
CA VAL A 153 4.95 -3.66 -12.17
C VAL A 153 3.96 -4.02 -11.07
N GLU A 154 3.72 -3.08 -10.16
CA GLU A 154 2.70 -3.17 -9.13
C GLU A 154 1.90 -1.88 -9.08
N TYR A 155 0.57 -1.98 -9.01
CA TYR A 155 -0.30 -0.80 -8.87
C TYR A 155 -0.64 -0.54 -7.41
N VAL A 156 -0.32 0.67 -6.93
CA VAL A 156 -0.77 1.19 -5.64
C VAL A 156 -2.05 1.99 -5.87
N PRO A 157 -3.23 1.50 -5.44
CA PRO A 157 -4.49 2.18 -5.67
C PRO A 157 -4.65 3.41 -4.77
N SER A 158 -5.30 4.45 -5.29
CA SER A 158 -5.81 5.59 -4.51
C SER A 158 -6.99 5.21 -3.64
N MET A 159 -7.43 6.15 -2.79
CA MET A 159 -8.72 6.04 -2.12
C MET A 159 -9.86 5.91 -3.14
N ASP A 160 -9.84 6.72 -4.20
CA ASP A 160 -10.89 6.72 -5.22
C ASP A 160 -10.96 5.37 -5.96
N ASP A 161 -9.82 4.81 -6.36
CA ASP A 161 -9.75 3.47 -6.99
C ASP A 161 -10.32 2.37 -6.11
N ILE A 162 -10.05 2.44 -4.79
CA ILE A 162 -10.55 1.46 -3.82
C ILE A 162 -12.06 1.57 -3.72
N VAL A 163 -12.59 2.79 -3.58
CA VAL A 163 -14.02 3.05 -3.46
C VAL A 163 -14.76 2.68 -4.75
N ASP A 164 -14.23 3.05 -5.92
CA ASP A 164 -14.73 2.65 -7.25
C ASP A 164 -14.86 1.12 -7.35
N SER A 165 -13.78 0.41 -7.00
CA SER A 165 -13.77 -1.06 -7.05
C SER A 165 -14.78 -1.65 -6.08
N MET A 166 -14.92 -1.08 -4.89
CA MET A 166 -15.88 -1.55 -3.89
C MET A 166 -17.33 -1.34 -4.34
N GLU A 167 -17.68 -0.15 -4.83
CA GLU A 167 -19.02 0.15 -5.36
C GLU A 167 -19.37 -0.77 -6.55
N GLN A 168 -18.43 -0.97 -7.48
CA GLN A 168 -18.64 -1.87 -8.61
C GLN A 168 -18.88 -3.32 -8.16
N PHE A 169 -18.17 -3.79 -7.12
CA PHE A 169 -18.40 -5.10 -6.55
C PHE A 169 -19.75 -5.20 -5.82
N GLU A 170 -20.15 -4.16 -5.08
CA GLU A 170 -21.46 -4.11 -4.41
C GLU A 170 -22.61 -4.21 -5.42
N GLU A 171 -22.55 -3.46 -6.52
CA GLU A 171 -23.53 -3.54 -7.60
C GLU A 171 -23.61 -4.94 -8.21
N ALA A 172 -22.46 -5.55 -8.49
CA ALA A 172 -22.39 -6.90 -9.04
C ALA A 172 -22.95 -7.95 -8.06
N ARG A 173 -22.62 -7.82 -6.77
CA ARG A 173 -23.11 -8.68 -5.69
C ARG A 173 -24.63 -8.57 -5.55
N ASP A 174 -25.17 -7.35 -5.57
CA ASP A 174 -26.61 -7.10 -5.48
C ASP A 174 -27.37 -7.60 -6.72
N ALA A 175 -26.70 -7.63 -7.88
CA ALA A 175 -27.19 -8.29 -9.09
C ALA A 175 -27.07 -9.83 -9.05
N GLY A 176 -26.52 -10.41 -7.99
CA GLY A 176 -26.38 -11.86 -7.77
C GLY A 176 -25.08 -12.47 -8.29
N THR A 177 -24.07 -11.65 -8.60
CA THR A 177 -22.75 -12.08 -9.06
C THR A 177 -21.76 -12.11 -7.91
N GLY A 178 -21.29 -13.30 -7.51
CA GLY A 178 -20.41 -13.46 -6.34
C GLY A 178 -18.93 -13.17 -6.60
N ALA A 179 -18.51 -13.03 -7.86
CA ALA A 179 -17.15 -12.69 -8.24
C ALA A 179 -17.11 -11.99 -9.61
N ILE A 180 -16.29 -10.95 -9.73
CA ILE A 180 -16.06 -10.21 -10.98
C ILE A 180 -14.57 -10.06 -11.24
N ALA A 181 -14.18 -10.00 -12.51
CA ALA A 181 -12.84 -9.60 -12.90
C ALA A 181 -12.84 -8.09 -13.16
N MET A 182 -11.93 -7.37 -12.53
CA MET A 182 -11.67 -5.96 -12.83
C MET A 182 -10.32 -5.85 -13.50
N GLU A 183 -10.33 -5.35 -14.73
CA GLU A 183 -9.13 -5.09 -15.51
C GLU A 183 -8.43 -3.83 -14.99
N ARG A 184 -7.11 -3.87 -14.94
CA ARG A 184 -6.24 -2.71 -14.79
C ARG A 184 -5.23 -2.74 -15.92
N ALA A 185 -5.09 -1.61 -16.61
CA ALA A 185 -4.18 -1.47 -17.72
C ALA A 185 -3.39 -0.17 -17.62
N ALA A 186 -2.19 -0.16 -18.18
CA ALA A 186 -1.35 1.01 -18.34
C ALA A 186 -0.42 0.83 -19.54
N THR A 187 0.03 1.95 -20.12
CA THR A 187 1.13 1.95 -21.08
C THR A 187 2.41 2.30 -20.34
N ILE A 188 3.38 1.39 -20.28
CA ILE A 188 4.68 1.61 -19.63
C ILE A 188 5.69 2.06 -20.68
N GLU A 189 6.41 3.14 -20.41
CA GLU A 189 7.49 3.62 -21.28
C GLU A 189 8.86 3.45 -20.62
N ILE A 190 9.77 2.79 -21.33
CA ILE A 190 11.19 2.65 -20.95
C ILE A 190 12.04 2.99 -22.17
N ASP A 191 12.99 3.93 -22.03
CA ASP A 191 13.87 4.38 -23.12
C ASP A 191 13.13 4.83 -24.41
N GLY A 192 11.91 5.36 -24.27
CA GLY A 192 11.07 5.80 -25.38
C GLY A 192 10.36 4.66 -26.13
N ILE A 193 10.38 3.44 -25.59
CA ILE A 193 9.61 2.29 -26.08
C ILE A 193 8.40 2.10 -25.16
N SER A 194 7.20 2.21 -25.73
CA SER A 194 5.93 2.06 -25.02
C SER A 194 5.39 0.63 -25.16
N VAL A 195 4.95 0.06 -24.05
CA VAL A 195 4.39 -1.30 -23.99
C VAL A 195 3.13 -1.28 -23.15
N ASP A 196 2.04 -1.83 -23.69
CA ASP A 196 0.79 -1.98 -22.94
C ASP A 196 0.87 -3.20 -22.03
N VAL A 197 0.50 -3.01 -20.77
CA VAL A 197 0.34 -4.07 -19.78
C VAL A 197 -1.09 -4.03 -19.24
N ALA A 198 -1.68 -5.20 -19.05
CA ALA A 198 -2.99 -5.31 -18.44
C ALA A 198 -3.08 -6.57 -17.57
N ASN A 199 -3.75 -6.47 -16.43
CA ASN A 199 -4.13 -7.64 -15.65
C ASN A 199 -5.58 -7.56 -15.16
N ASP A 200 -6.17 -8.74 -15.02
CA ASP A 200 -7.45 -8.90 -14.35
C ASP A 200 -7.23 -9.30 -12.90
N ARG A 201 -7.80 -8.54 -11.98
CA ARG A 201 -7.90 -8.95 -10.58
C ARG A 201 -9.31 -9.45 -10.29
N MET A 202 -9.38 -10.67 -9.76
CA MET A 202 -10.63 -11.23 -9.27
C MET A 202 -11.04 -10.54 -7.97
N TRP A 203 -12.26 -10.01 -7.96
CA TRP A 203 -12.94 -9.45 -6.81
C TRP A 203 -14.07 -10.37 -6.39
N ASP A 204 -13.98 -10.84 -5.16
CA ASP A 204 -15.01 -11.55 -4.43
C ASP A 204 -15.24 -10.90 -3.06
N GLU A 205 -16.11 -11.48 -2.25
CA GLU A 205 -16.40 -10.96 -0.91
C GLU A 205 -15.14 -10.92 -0.03
N ALA A 206 -14.19 -11.85 -0.20
CA ALA A 206 -12.96 -11.82 0.58
C ALA A 206 -12.06 -10.63 0.19
N THR A 207 -11.95 -10.34 -1.09
CA THR A 207 -11.21 -9.19 -1.62
C THR A 207 -11.86 -7.88 -1.19
N TYR A 208 -13.18 -7.80 -1.24
CA TYR A 208 -13.95 -6.65 -0.75
C TYR A 208 -13.70 -6.38 0.74
N GLN A 209 -13.80 -7.42 1.59
CA GLN A 209 -13.55 -7.28 3.04
C GLN A 209 -12.09 -6.88 3.34
N ALA A 210 -11.13 -7.33 2.53
CA ALA A 210 -9.74 -6.91 2.67
C ALA A 210 -9.57 -5.41 2.33
N SER A 211 -10.15 -4.97 1.22
CA SER A 211 -10.13 -3.57 0.78
C SER A 211 -10.89 -2.62 1.70
N MET A 212 -11.86 -3.14 2.47
CA MET A 212 -12.58 -2.36 3.49
C MET A 212 -11.67 -1.92 4.65
N THR A 213 -10.53 -2.58 4.88
CA THR A 213 -9.63 -2.27 6.00
C THR A 213 -9.13 -0.80 6.00
N PRO A 214 -8.49 -0.29 4.93
CA PRO A 214 -8.10 1.12 4.86
C PRO A 214 -9.30 2.08 4.87
N VAL A 215 -10.45 1.68 4.30
CA VAL A 215 -11.66 2.50 4.28
C VAL A 215 -12.29 2.63 5.67
N SER A 216 -12.38 1.54 6.43
CA SER A 216 -12.85 1.58 7.82
C SER A 216 -11.92 2.39 8.72
N LEU A 217 -10.61 2.37 8.46
CA LEU A 217 -9.67 3.27 9.16
C LEU A 217 -9.97 4.73 8.82
N PHE A 218 -10.17 5.05 7.54
CA PHE A 218 -10.58 6.39 7.12
C PHE A 218 -11.88 6.83 7.79
N GLN A 219 -12.91 5.97 7.80
CA GLN A 219 -14.20 6.22 8.44
C GLN A 219 -14.04 6.49 9.94
N ASP A 220 -13.23 5.70 10.65
CA ASP A 220 -12.96 5.90 12.09
C ASP A 220 -12.23 7.23 12.35
N VAL A 221 -11.23 7.57 11.54
CA VAL A 221 -10.54 8.86 11.62
C VAL A 221 -11.51 10.00 11.34
N TYR A 222 -12.31 9.91 10.28
CA TYR A 222 -13.25 10.95 9.90
C TYR A 222 -14.35 11.13 10.96
N GLU A 223 -14.89 10.07 11.55
CA GLU A 223 -15.90 10.18 12.62
C GLU A 223 -15.33 10.88 13.87
N HIS A 224 -14.10 10.56 14.25
CA HIS A 224 -13.56 10.95 15.56
C HIS A 224 -12.60 12.16 15.52
N ARG A 225 -12.16 12.61 14.35
CA ARG A 225 -11.18 13.69 14.17
C ARG A 225 -11.71 14.84 13.31
N PRO A 226 -12.69 15.61 13.82
CA PRO A 226 -13.20 16.79 13.12
C PRO A 226 -12.14 17.86 12.90
N ASP A 227 -11.05 17.85 13.68
CA ASP A 227 -9.90 18.72 13.49
C ASP A 227 -9.06 18.38 12.25
N GLN A 228 -9.32 17.23 11.60
CA GLN A 228 -8.61 16.79 10.39
C GLN A 228 -9.50 16.79 9.13
N HIS A 229 -10.78 17.18 9.23
CA HIS A 229 -11.73 17.14 8.10
C HIS A 229 -11.26 17.98 6.92
N ASP A 230 -10.95 19.26 7.14
CA ASP A 230 -10.52 20.17 6.07
C ASP A 230 -9.28 19.62 5.32
N GLU A 231 -8.32 19.04 6.05
CA GLU A 231 -7.12 18.45 5.44
C GLU A 231 -7.41 17.16 4.65
N LEU A 232 -8.39 16.36 5.09
CA LEU A 232 -8.78 15.13 4.39
C LEU A 232 -9.62 15.44 3.15
N GLU A 233 -10.49 16.45 3.19
CA GLU A 233 -11.24 16.94 2.03
C GLU A 233 -10.30 17.60 1.01
N GLU A 234 -9.25 18.29 1.45
CA GLU A 234 -8.21 18.80 0.55
C GLU A 234 -7.42 17.65 -0.09
N LEU A 235 -7.12 16.59 0.68
CA LEU A 235 -6.33 15.45 0.19
C LEU A 235 -7.07 14.55 -0.79
N TYR A 236 -8.37 14.29 -0.58
CA TYR A 236 -9.11 13.32 -1.41
C TYR A 236 -10.18 13.95 -2.29
N SER A 237 -10.46 15.24 -2.15
CA SER A 237 -11.68 15.92 -2.61
C SER A 237 -12.94 15.55 -1.79
N PRO A 238 -13.90 16.49 -1.64
CA PRO A 238 -15.16 16.22 -0.92
C PRO A 238 -15.98 15.06 -1.48
N ASP A 239 -15.91 14.82 -2.80
CA ASP A 239 -16.70 13.77 -3.45
C ASP A 239 -16.19 12.37 -3.06
N VAL A 240 -14.87 12.15 -3.09
CA VAL A 240 -14.26 10.88 -2.65
C VAL A 240 -14.47 10.67 -1.15
N VAL A 241 -14.34 11.72 -0.34
CA VAL A 241 -14.62 11.66 1.11
C VAL A 241 -16.04 11.17 1.37
N ALA A 242 -17.04 11.76 0.70
CA ALA A 242 -18.43 11.36 0.87
C ALA A 242 -18.67 9.89 0.49
N ARG A 243 -18.13 9.45 -0.65
CA ARG A 243 -18.25 8.05 -1.09
C ARG A 243 -17.54 7.09 -0.14
N ALA A 244 -16.32 7.41 0.29
CA ALA A 244 -15.56 6.61 1.25
C ALA A 244 -16.26 6.52 2.62
N THR A 245 -17.00 7.55 3.04
CA THR A 245 -17.81 7.47 4.26
C THR A 245 -19.07 6.61 4.11
N ASP A 246 -19.60 6.45 2.89
CA ASP A 246 -20.84 5.74 2.62
C ASP A 246 -20.62 4.25 2.27
N VAL A 247 -19.52 3.91 1.59
CA VAL A 247 -19.26 2.54 1.11
C VAL A 247 -19.21 1.51 2.26
N GLY A 248 -19.82 0.34 2.04
CA GLY A 248 -19.90 -0.74 3.02
C GLY A 248 -20.91 -0.57 4.16
N ASN A 249 -21.78 0.45 4.12
CA ASN A 249 -22.88 0.65 5.07
C ASN A 249 -24.22 0.04 4.64
#